data_AF-A0A7T5RR12-F1
#
_entry.id   AF-A0A7T5RR12-F1
#
_cell.length_a   1.000
_cell.length_b   1.000
_cell.length_c   1.000
_cell.angle_alpha   90.00
_cell.angle_beta   90.00
_cell.angle_gamma   90.00
#
_symmetry.space_group_name_H-M   'P 1'
#
loop_
_entity.id
_entity.type
_entity.pdbx_description
1 polymer ?
#
loop_
_entity_poly.entity_id
_entity_poly.type
_entity_poly.pdbx_seq_one_letter_code
_entity_poly.pdbx_strand_id
1 'polypeptide(L)'
;MSGQGRTVHESCATKVLLHQDSGGLGGGSDLAASLFGLSEQERAFVERSDRGFGIMVTEQGRVPFYNKLTDMEHRYFTTTPDEVGRQESSVT
;
A
#
# COMPACT_ATOMS: atom_id res chain seq x y z
N MET A 1 16.40 -12.58 -13.15
CA MET A 1 17.14 -11.68 -12.23
C MET A 1 17.12 -12.27 -10.83
N SER A 2 18.26 -12.77 -10.34
CA SER A 2 18.44 -13.21 -8.94
C SER A 2 19.14 -12.09 -8.17
N GLY A 3 18.36 -11.25 -7.49
CA GLY A 3 18.87 -10.18 -6.64
C GLY A 3 18.35 -10.34 -5.21
N GLN A 4 19.11 -9.85 -4.23
CA GLN A 4 18.79 -9.97 -2.79
C GLN A 4 17.37 -9.46 -2.45
N GLY A 5 16.85 -8.47 -3.19
CA GLY A 5 15.48 -7.97 -3.01
C GLY A 5 14.38 -9.00 -3.30
N ARG A 6 14.63 -9.98 -4.19
CA ARG A 6 13.67 -11.03 -4.50
C ARG A 6 13.49 -12.00 -3.32
N THR A 7 14.57 -12.35 -2.63
CA THR A 7 14.52 -13.24 -1.46
C THR A 7 13.72 -12.63 -0.31
N VAL A 8 13.87 -11.33 -0.06
CA VAL A 8 13.08 -10.61 0.94
C VAL A 8 11.60 -10.67 0.59
N HIS A 9 11.27 -10.43 -0.68
CA HIS A 9 9.90 -10.55 -1.16
C HIS A 9 9.35 -11.97 -0.97
N GLU A 10 10.04 -13.00 -1.46
CA GLU A 10 9.52 -14.38 -1.41
C GLU A 10 9.36 -14.90 0.04
N SER A 11 10.15 -14.39 0.99
CA SER A 11 10.14 -14.88 2.38
C SER A 11 9.02 -14.30 3.26
N CYS A 12 8.39 -13.18 2.89
CA CYS A 12 7.33 -12.58 3.72
C CYS A 12 5.98 -13.27 3.51
N ALA A 13 5.40 -13.85 4.57
CA ALA A 13 4.11 -14.57 4.49
C ALA A 13 2.91 -13.66 4.17
N THR A 14 2.95 -12.39 4.57
CA THR A 14 1.89 -11.42 4.32
C THR A 14 2.47 -10.12 3.78
N LYS A 15 1.82 -9.56 2.76
CA LYS A 15 2.21 -8.31 2.13
C LYS A 15 1.00 -7.44 1.90
N VAL A 16 1.21 -6.14 1.98
CA VAL A 16 0.20 -5.12 1.72
C VAL A 16 0.67 -4.31 0.53
N LEU A 17 -0.06 -4.39 -0.57
CA LEU A 17 0.21 -3.67 -1.80
C LEU A 17 -0.76 -2.49 -1.91
N LEU A 18 -0.26 -1.28 -1.67
CA LEU A 18 -1.01 -0.03 -1.85
C LEU A 18 -0.85 0.46 -3.30
N HIS A 19 -1.26 1.71 -3.56
CA HIS A 19 -1.11 2.36 -4.85
C HIS A 19 0.28 2.16 -5.48
N GLN A 20 0.34 1.72 -6.74
CA GLN A 20 1.57 1.55 -7.50
C GLN A 20 1.49 2.36 -8.80
N ASP A 21 2.45 3.27 -9.00
CA ASP A 21 2.51 4.08 -10.21
C ASP A 21 2.84 3.26 -11.45
N SER A 22 2.29 3.64 -12.60
CA SER A 22 2.56 3.05 -13.91
C SER A 22 3.72 3.73 -14.67
N GLY A 23 4.39 4.71 -14.07
CA GLY A 23 5.40 5.53 -14.74
C GLY A 23 6.75 4.83 -14.92
N GLY A 24 7.33 4.92 -16.12
CA GLY A 24 8.71 4.50 -16.43
C GLY A 24 8.86 3.19 -17.20
N LEU A 25 10.11 2.77 -17.44
CA LEU A 25 10.44 1.47 -18.05
C LEU A 25 10.24 0.35 -17.01
N GLY A 26 9.03 -0.23 -16.99
CA GLY A 26 8.63 -1.27 -16.03
C GLY A 26 8.09 -0.69 -14.73
N GLY A 27 7.01 0.10 -14.83
CA GLY A 27 6.39 0.81 -13.72
C GLY A 27 6.08 -0.07 -12.50
N GLY A 28 5.85 0.56 -11.35
CA GLY A 28 5.61 -0.13 -10.09
C GLY A 28 4.47 -1.14 -10.17
N SER A 29 3.42 -0.85 -10.94
CA SER A 29 2.30 -1.76 -11.17
C SER A 29 2.66 -2.99 -11.99
N ASP A 30 3.51 -2.86 -13.02
CA ASP A 30 3.97 -3.99 -13.85
C ASP A 30 4.95 -4.87 -13.06
N LEU A 31 5.85 -4.25 -12.28
CA LEU A 31 6.72 -4.97 -11.37
C LEU A 31 5.89 -5.74 -10.34
N ALA A 32 4.88 -5.09 -9.73
CA ALA A 32 3.99 -5.76 -8.80
C ALA A 32 3.22 -6.91 -9.46
N ALA A 33 2.70 -6.72 -10.67
CA ALA A 33 2.04 -7.79 -11.41
C ALA A 33 2.95 -9.01 -11.60
N SER A 34 4.23 -8.78 -11.92
CA SER A 34 5.21 -9.85 -12.08
C SER A 34 5.59 -10.55 -10.76
N LEU A 35 5.72 -9.80 -9.66
CA LEU A 35 6.18 -10.33 -8.37
C LEU A 35 5.09 -11.05 -7.59
N PHE A 36 3.85 -10.55 -7.69
CA PHE A 36 2.71 -11.05 -6.92
C PHE A 36 1.72 -11.86 -7.78
N GLY A 37 1.99 -12.00 -9.09
CA GLY A 37 1.11 -12.73 -10.01
C GLY A 37 -0.26 -12.08 -10.17
N LEU A 38 -0.31 -10.74 -10.21
CA LEU A 38 -1.56 -10.00 -10.30
C LEU A 38 -2.25 -10.24 -11.64
N SER A 39 -3.58 -10.37 -11.60
CA SER A 39 -4.42 -10.26 -12.79
C SER A 39 -4.41 -8.83 -13.32
N GLU A 40 -4.88 -8.66 -14.56
CA GLU A 40 -5.02 -7.33 -15.17
C GLU A 40 -5.93 -6.41 -14.35
N GLN A 41 -7.00 -6.96 -13.76
CA GLN A 41 -7.94 -6.22 -12.92
C GLN A 41 -7.30 -5.78 -11.59
N GLU A 42 -6.53 -6.66 -10.94
CA GLU A 42 -5.82 -6.31 -9.72
C GLU A 42 -4.71 -5.29 -9.97
N ARG A 43 -4.00 -5.40 -11.10
CA ARG A 43 -3.02 -4.41 -11.53
C ARG A 43 -3.68 -3.04 -11.75
N ALA A 44 -4.77 -3.00 -12.51
CA ALA A 44 -5.53 -1.77 -12.75
C ALA A 44 -6.12 -1.18 -11.45
N PHE A 45 -6.50 -2.04 -10.50
CA PHE A 45 -6.95 -1.62 -9.18
C PHE A 45 -5.83 -0.89 -8.43
N VAL A 46 -4.65 -1.50 -8.26
CA VAL A 46 -3.54 -0.84 -7.53
C VAL A 46 -2.98 0.38 -8.26
N GLU A 47 -3.10 0.47 -9.58
CA GLU A 47 -2.77 1.69 -10.35
C GLU A 47 -3.72 2.86 -10.07
N ARG A 48 -4.95 2.60 -9.65
CA ARG A 48 -6.01 3.61 -9.50
C ARG A 48 -6.46 3.80 -8.06
N SER A 49 -5.94 3.00 -7.13
CA SER A 49 -6.32 3.03 -5.72
C SER A 49 -6.01 4.38 -5.09
N ASP A 50 -7.01 4.93 -4.41
CA ASP A 50 -6.84 6.08 -3.53
C ASP A 50 -6.06 5.68 -2.26
N ARG A 51 -5.62 6.71 -1.51
CA ARG A 51 -4.92 6.52 -0.24
C ARG A 51 -5.72 5.61 0.71
N GLY A 52 -5.04 4.58 1.23
CA GLY A 52 -5.62 3.61 2.16
C GLY A 52 -6.24 2.39 1.49
N PHE A 53 -6.53 2.42 0.19
CA PHE A 53 -6.96 1.23 -0.55
C PHE A 53 -5.77 0.41 -1.05
N GLY A 54 -5.92 -0.90 -1.10
CA GLY A 54 -4.88 -1.79 -1.59
C GLY A 54 -5.33 -3.25 -1.65
N ILE A 55 -4.36 -4.14 -1.92
CA ILE A 55 -4.53 -5.59 -1.91
C ILE A 55 -3.67 -6.17 -0.80
N MET A 56 -4.26 -7.04 0.01
CA MET A 56 -3.54 -7.86 0.96
C MET A 56 -3.25 -9.21 0.30
N VAL A 57 -1.97 -9.57 0.27
CA VAL A 57 -1.47 -10.83 -0.29
C VAL A 57 -1.06 -11.73 0.87
N THR A 58 -1.64 -12.92 0.92
CA THR A 58 -1.34 -13.97 1.91
C THR A 58 -1.02 -15.28 1.19
N GLU A 59 -0.55 -16.29 1.92
CA GLU A 59 -0.39 -17.65 1.39
C GLU A 59 -1.71 -18.27 0.90
N GLN A 60 -2.85 -17.79 1.39
CA GLN A 60 -4.19 -18.30 1.08
C GLN A 60 -4.80 -17.62 -0.15
N GLY A 61 -4.26 -16.48 -0.57
CA GLY A 61 -4.79 -15.73 -1.70
C GLY A 61 -4.61 -14.23 -1.57
N ARG A 62 -5.47 -13.49 -2.28
CA ARG A 62 -5.43 -12.04 -2.40
C ARG A 62 -6.80 -11.46 -2.17
N VAL A 63 -6.87 -10.40 -1.36
CA VAL A 63 -8.13 -9.71 -1.09
C VAL A 63 -7.93 -8.20 -1.18
N PRO A 64 -8.85 -7.46 -1.82
CA PRO A 64 -8.86 -6.01 -1.73
C PRO A 64 -9.20 -5.60 -0.29
N PHE A 65 -8.62 -4.51 0.18
CA PHE A 65 -8.88 -3.97 1.51
C PHE A 65 -8.83 -2.45 1.51
N TYR A 66 -9.38 -1.87 2.57
CA TYR A 66 -9.29 -0.46 2.88
C TYR A 66 -8.79 -0.29 4.30
N ASN A 67 -7.68 0.43 4.45
CA ASN A 67 -7.15 0.84 5.75
C ASN A 67 -7.65 2.24 6.09
N LYS A 68 -8.26 2.35 7.27
CA LYS A 68 -8.66 3.63 7.85
C LYS A 68 -8.08 3.74 9.24
N LEU A 69 -7.33 4.80 9.47
CA LEU A 69 -6.91 5.22 10.79
C LEU A 69 -8.05 5.98 11.45
N THR A 70 -8.25 5.74 12.74
CA THR A 70 -9.04 6.64 13.58
C THR A 70 -8.31 7.98 13.76
N ASP A 71 -9.02 9.03 14.15
CA ASP A 71 -8.41 10.34 14.41
C ASP A 71 -7.35 10.26 15.52
N MET A 72 -7.56 9.38 16.50
CA MET A 72 -6.59 9.05 17.54
C MET A 72 -5.30 8.49 16.94
N GLU A 73 -5.38 7.41 16.15
CA GLU A 73 -4.22 6.79 15.54
C GLU A 73 -3.51 7.72 14.56
N HIS A 74 -4.26 8.51 13.80
CA HIS A 74 -3.70 9.48 12.87
C HIS A 74 -2.80 10.50 13.58
N ARG A 75 -3.19 10.98 14.77
CA ARG A 75 -2.34 11.89 15.57
C ARG A 75 -1.01 11.28 15.99
N TYR A 76 -0.97 9.98 16.24
CA TYR A 76 0.26 9.28 16.62
C TYR A 76 1.17 8.99 15.43
N PHE A 77 0.58 8.69 14.26
CA PHE A 77 1.32 8.22 13.09
C PHE A 77 1.55 9.29 12.01
N THR A 78 0.92 10.46 12.10
CA THR A 78 1.17 11.53 11.13
C THR A 78 2.61 12.01 11.22
N THR A 79 3.19 12.28 10.06
CA THR A 79 4.52 12.89 9.92
C THR A 79 4.44 14.37 9.53
N THR A 80 3.23 14.92 9.39
CA THR A 80 3.00 16.35 9.08
C THR A 80 2.97 17.15 10.38
N PRO A 81 3.97 18.01 10.67
CA PRO A 81 4.07 18.69 11.96
C PRO A 81 2.84 19.55 12.30
N ASP A 82 2.26 20.22 11.31
CA ASP A 82 1.09 21.10 11.46
C ASP A 82 -0.20 20.34 11.86
N GLU A 83 -0.27 19.04 11.60
CA GLU A 83 -1.44 18.20 11.90
C GLU A 83 -1.47 17.73 13.35
N VAL A 84 -0.33 17.77 14.05
CA VAL A 84 -0.23 17.39 15.46
C VAL A 84 -0.81 18.47 16.38
N GLY A 85 -0.69 19.75 16.00
CA GLY A 85 -1.06 20.89 16.86
C GLY A 85 -2.39 21.59 16.55
N ARG A 86 -3.01 21.38 15.37
CA ARG A 86 -4.20 22.15 14.93
C ARG A 86 -5.55 21.73 15.52
N GLN A 87 -5.66 20.56 16.15
CA GLN A 87 -6.96 20.04 16.60
C GLN A 87 -7.29 20.23 18.09
N GLU A 88 -6.36 20.73 18.92
CA GLU A 88 -6.66 21.07 20.32
C GLU A 88 -7.59 22.29 20.46
N SER A 89 -7.73 23.10 19.40
CA SER A 89 -8.46 24.36 19.44
C SER A 89 -9.95 24.28 19.11
N SER A 90 -10.50 23.10 18.80
CA SER A 90 -11.92 22.95 18.39
C SER A 90 -12.85 22.46 19.51
N VAL A 91 -12.38 22.37 20.75
CA VAL A 91 -13.23 22.12 21.92
C VAL A 91 -13.32 23.41 22.73
N THR A 92 -14.18 24.34 22.31
CA THR A 92 -14.73 25.40 23.19
C THR A 92 -16.12 25.79 22.73
#